data_AF-D2S6J3-F1
#
_entry.id   AF-D2S6J3-F1
#
_cell.length_a   1.000
_cell.length_b   1.000
_cell.length_c   1.000
_cell.angle_alpha   90.00
_cell.angle_beta   90.00
_cell.angle_gamma   90.00
#
_symmetry.space_group_name_H-M   'P 1'
#
loop_
_entity.id
_entity.type
_entity.pdbx_description
1 polymer ?
#
loop_
_entity_poly.entity_id
_entity_poly.type
_entity_poly.pdbx_seq_one_letter_code
_entity_poly.pdbx_strand_id
1 'polypeptide(L)' 'MTSPQHAAGRDQEDELAHAVPREAADGPPPWVAVCGTPVAVVQGSWSGRRGLGSASPCPECARRAPA' A
#
# COMPACT_ATOMS: atom_id res chain seq x y z
N MET A 1 18.81 -8.37 2.61
CA MET A 1 17.43 -8.33 2.10
C MET A 1 16.98 -6.89 2.20
N THR A 2 16.72 -6.21 1.08
CA THR A 2 16.22 -4.83 1.14
C THR A 2 14.79 -4.89 1.67
N SER A 3 14.50 -4.16 2.74
CA SER A 3 13.13 -4.09 3.25
C SER A 3 12.24 -3.43 2.20
N PRO A 4 10.99 -3.90 2.04
CA PRO A 4 10.06 -3.28 1.09
C PRO A 4 9.83 -1.81 1.49
N GLN A 5 10.00 -0.91 0.52
CA GLN A 5 9.88 0.54 0.73
C GLN A 5 8.42 0.97 1.00
N HIS A 6 7.47 0.11 0.65
CA HIS A 6 6.04 0.37 0.79
C HIS A 6 5.32 -0.83 1.43
N ALA A 7 4.29 -0.52 2.21
CA ALA A 7 3.31 -1.47 2.70
C ALA A 7 2.05 -1.41 1.84
N ALA A 8 1.28 -2.51 1.80
CA ALA A 8 0.01 -2.52 1.10
C ALA A 8 -1.10 -2.04 2.05
N GLY A 9 -1.71 -0.91 1.73
CA GLY A 9 -2.92 -0.40 2.36
C GLY A 9 -4.16 -0.82 1.60
N ARG A 10 -5.30 -0.86 2.29
CA ARG A 10 -6.62 -1.01 1.67
C ARG A 10 -7.53 0.11 2.16
N ASP A 11 -8.25 0.73 1.23
CA ASP A 11 -9.30 1.69 1.54
C ASP A 11 -10.61 0.94 1.90
N GLN A 12 -11.65 1.67 2.32
CA GLN A 12 -12.93 1.08 2.74
C GLN A 12 -13.98 1.02 1.61
N GLU A 13 -13.72 1.66 0.48
CA GLU A 13 -14.73 1.99 -0.53
C GLU A 13 -14.57 1.13 -1.80
N ASP A 14 -13.35 1.07 -2.35
CA ASP A 14 -13.02 0.51 -3.66
C ASP A 14 -12.33 -0.88 -3.58
N GLU A 15 -12.04 -1.37 -2.37
CA GLU A 15 -11.31 -2.61 -2.09
C GLU A 15 -9.91 -2.71 -2.75
N LEU A 16 -9.41 -1.61 -3.32
CA LEU A 16 -8.16 -1.56 -4.05
C LEU A 16 -6.97 -1.63 -3.08
N ALA A 17 -5.91 -2.29 -3.53
CA ALA A 17 -4.64 -2.23 -2.82
C ALA A 17 -3.88 -0.95 -3.19
N HIS A 18 -3.50 -0.19 -2.18
CA HIS A 18 -2.77 1.07 -2.29
C HIS A 18 -1.37 0.96 -1.69
N ALA A 19 -0.38 1.67 -2.26
CA ALA A 19 0.97 1.69 -1.74
C ALA A 19 1.08 2.75 -0.65
N VAL A 20 1.42 2.35 0.58
CA VAL A 20 1.64 3.25 1.71
C VAL A 20 3.14 3.28 2.00
N PRO A 21 3.77 4.45 2.14
CA PRO A 21 5.18 4.54 2.56
C PRO A 21 5.41 3.76 3.85
N ARG A 22 6.47 2.96 3.89
CA ARG A 22 6.69 2.04 5.02
C ARG A 22 6.83 2.79 6.35
N GLU A 23 7.53 3.92 6.33
CA GLU A 23 7.69 4.82 7.47
C GLU A 23 6.35 5.32 8.05
N ALA A 24 5.37 5.60 7.19
CA ALA A 24 4.03 6.01 7.62
C ALA A 24 3.22 4.81 8.13
N ALA A 25 3.34 3.67 7.44
CA ALA A 25 2.65 2.42 7.79
C ALA A 25 3.04 1.84 9.15
N ASP A 26 4.28 2.04 9.60
CA ASP A 26 4.73 1.61 10.93
C ASP A 26 4.24 2.55 12.05
N GLY A 27 3.66 3.72 11.70
CA GLY A 27 3.02 4.65 12.63
C GLY A 27 1.52 4.39 12.85
N PRO A 28 0.88 5.09 13.80
CA PRO A 28 -0.56 5.00 14.01
C PRO A 28 -1.35 5.64 12.85
N PRO A 29 -2.60 5.22 12.61
CA PRO A 29 -3.48 5.84 11.60
C PRO A 29 -3.77 7.32 11.93
N PRO A 30 -4.19 8.13 10.94
CA PRO A 30 -4.56 7.74 9.58
C PRO A 30 -3.35 7.52 8.66
N TRP A 31 -3.44 6.49 7.81
CA TRP A 31 -2.45 6.23 6.78
C TRP A 31 -2.93 6.79 5.44
N VAL A 32 -1.98 7.23 4.63
CA VAL A 32 -2.27 7.80 3.30
C VAL A 32 -1.36 7.15 2.29
N ALA A 33 -1.94 6.70 1.18
CA ALA A 33 -1.22 6.11 0.08
C ALA A 33 -0.47 7.14 -0.76
N VAL A 34 0.49 6.69 -1.58
CA VAL A 34 1.24 7.56 -2.51
C VAL A 34 0.37 8.23 -3.59
N CYS A 35 -0.83 7.72 -3.84
CA CYS A 35 -1.85 8.35 -4.69
C CYS A 35 -2.69 9.40 -3.95
N GLY A 36 -2.52 9.54 -2.63
CA GLY A 36 -3.30 10.44 -1.78
C GLY A 36 -4.56 9.82 -1.16
N THR A 37 -4.92 8.59 -1.54
CA THR A 37 -6.09 7.91 -0.97
C THR A 37 -5.84 7.55 0.51
N PRO A 38 -6.74 7.93 1.43
CA PRO A 38 -6.67 7.47 2.81
C PRO A 38 -6.96 5.97 2.88
N VAL A 39 -6.16 5.24 3.64
CA VAL A 39 -6.29 3.80 3.84
C VAL A 39 -6.66 3.51 5.29
N ALA A 40 -7.62 2.60 5.48
CA ALA A 40 -8.12 2.25 6.81
C ALA A 40 -7.30 1.15 7.47
N VAL A 41 -6.66 0.31 6.66
CA VAL A 41 -5.83 -0.80 7.11
C VAL A 41 -4.55 -0.86 6.29
N VAL A 42 -3.44 -1.19 6.95
CA VAL A 42 -2.18 -1.52 6.28
C VAL A 42 -1.80 -2.94 6.65
N GLN A 43 -1.59 -3.79 5.66
CA GLN A 43 -1.30 -5.20 5.84
C GLN A 43 -0.25 -5.69 4.83
N GLY A 44 0.79 -6.33 5.35
CA GLY A 44 1.80 -6.99 4.54
C GLY A 44 2.74 -6.01 3.82
N SER A 45 3.27 -6.48 2.69
CA SER A 45 4.25 -5.77 1.88
C SER A 45 3.63 -5.39 0.53
N TRP A 46 3.92 -4.18 0.06
CA TRP A 46 3.60 -3.77 -1.31
C TRP A 46 4.48 -4.51 -2.32
N SER A 47 5.77 -4.70 -2.00
CA SER A 47 6.74 -5.38 -2.86
C SER A 47 6.78 -6.90 -2.62
N GLY A 48 6.77 -7.69 -3.70
CA GLY A 48 7.03 -9.14 -3.68
C GLY A 48 6.19 -9.94 -4.66
N ARG A 49 6.50 -11.25 -4.82
CA ARG A 49 5.74 -12.18 -5.68
C ARG A 49 4.29 -12.43 -5.22
N ARG A 50 3.98 -12.03 -3.97
CA ARG A 50 2.65 -11.95 -3.35
C ARG A 50 2.28 -10.52 -2.94
N GLY A 51 3.11 -9.53 -3.32
CA GLY A 51 2.91 -8.13 -3.01
C GLY A 51 1.65 -7.66 -3.72
N LEU A 52 0.78 -6.98 -2.97
CA LEU A 52 -0.66 -6.86 -3.22
C LEU A 52 -1.43 -8.11 -2.77
N GLY A 53 -1.61 -8.30 -1.46
CA GLY A 53 -2.60 -9.24 -0.93
C GLY A 53 -4.06 -8.94 -1.34
N SER A 54 -4.28 -8.10 -2.35
CA SER A 54 -5.56 -7.81 -3.00
C SER A 54 -5.41 -8.07 -4.49
N ALA A 55 -6.40 -8.71 -5.10
CA ALA A 55 -6.41 -9.05 -6.54
C ALA A 55 -6.46 -7.82 -7.46
N SER A 56 -6.62 -6.61 -6.89
CA SER A 56 -6.79 -5.36 -7.64
C SER A 56 -5.89 -4.24 -7.09
N PRO A 57 -4.65 -4.07 -7.59
CA PRO A 57 -3.84 -2.90 -7.27
C PRO A 57 -4.46 -1.62 -7.82
N CYS A 58 -4.38 -0.54 -7.05
CA CYS A 58 -4.62 0.81 -7.55
C CYS A 58 -3.60 1.11 -8.68
N PRO A 59 -4.06 1.44 -9.90
CA PRO A 59 -3.18 1.64 -11.06
C PRO A 59 -2.22 2.82 -10.89
N GLU A 60 -2.60 3.84 -10.10
CA GLU A 60 -1.73 4.96 -9.80
C GLU A 60 -0.61 4.55 -8.82
N CYS A 61 -0.93 3.84 -7.75
CA CYS A 61 0.07 3.29 -6.83
C CYS A 61 1.02 2.34 -7.54
N ALA A 62 0.53 1.48 -8.44
CA ALA A 62 1.35 0.59 -9.25
C ALA A 62 2.36 1.34 -10.14
N ARG A 63 2.00 2.53 -10.63
CA ARG A 63 2.89 3.37 -11.42
C ARG A 63 3.92 4.13 -10.57
N ARG A 64 3.50 4.66 -9.41
CA ARG A 64 4.32 5.52 -8.56
C ARG A 64 5.26 4.75 -7.63
N ALA A 65 4.85 3.56 -7.21
CA ALA A 65 5.61 2.67 -6.35
C ALA A 65 5.85 1.32 -7.06
N PRO A 66 6.78 1.25 -8.02
CA PRO A 66 7.19 -0.05 -8.56
C PRO A 66 7.80 -0.92 -7.43
N ALA A 67 7.53 -2.23 -7.50
CA ALA A 67 7.89 -3.21 -6.46
C ALA A 67 9.41 -3.36 -6.25
#